data_AF-A0A8T7K5F6-F1
#
_entry.id   AF-A0A8T7K5F6-F1
#
_cell.length_a   1.000
_cell.length_b   1.000
_cell.length_c   1.000
_cell.angle_alpha   90.00
_cell.angle_beta   90.00
_cell.angle_gamma   90.00
#
_symmetry.space_group_name_H-M   'P 1'
#
loop_
_entity.id
_entity.type
_entity.pdbx_description
1 polymer ?
#
loop_
_entity_poly.entity_id
_entity_poly.type
_entity_poly.pdbx_seq_one_letter_code
_entity_poly.pdbx_strand_id
1 'polypeptide(L)'
;MSRIFINYRRQDSEGYVGRLYDHLAQHFPREDLFMDVDNIPPGADFVQVLEKAVNGCDVFIAVIGPQWVGISDSSGQRRLMQWNDFVRIEIASALQADKLVIPVLVGGARMPAPQDLPADLTTLVRRNAIELTHQRFGYDVGKLIAAIKDTLPARAAQAIDSAALRQRETALKAVRDDLVNASASPLYAYRIENRFFPVLGEGSPNARIIFIGEAPGKSEGESGRPFVGPSGEILEDMLRGIGLRREDVYLTNAILDRPPDQRDPTPEELAFYSPFLDRLIDIIRPNVIATLGRFAMDYMLKKVNAPEKGGKISQLHGKLIKTRLHYGDIHIVPFFHPAAVLYSPSQKEALRKDFQKLKLFI
;
A
#
# COMPACT_ATOMS: atom_id res chain seq x y z
N MET A 1 18.26 7.10 -11.13
CA MET A 1 18.19 5.70 -11.60
C MET A 1 17.38 5.72 -12.87
N SER A 2 17.84 5.04 -13.92
CA SER A 2 17.17 5.10 -15.21
C SER A 2 15.79 4.42 -15.15
N ARG A 3 14.75 5.13 -15.60
CA ARG A 3 13.35 4.69 -15.50
C ARG A 3 12.89 3.89 -16.71
N ILE A 4 13.57 4.03 -17.85
CA ILE A 4 13.25 3.39 -19.11
C ILE A 4 14.48 2.59 -19.56
N PHE A 5 14.31 1.28 -19.73
CA PHE A 5 15.34 0.38 -20.22
C PHE A 5 15.04 -0.01 -21.67
N ILE A 6 15.99 0.16 -22.59
CA ILE A 6 15.88 -0.23 -24.00
C ILE A 6 16.74 -1.48 -24.22
N ASN A 7 16.08 -2.62 -24.27
CA ASN A 7 16.68 -3.90 -24.61
C ASN A 7 16.59 -4.14 -26.11
N TYR A 8 17.71 -4.54 -26.71
CA TYR A 8 17.75 -4.84 -28.13
C TYR A 8 18.93 -5.74 -28.48
N ARG A 9 18.89 -6.32 -29.68
CA ARG A 9 20.01 -7.08 -30.23
C ARG A 9 20.71 -6.25 -31.29
N ARG A 10 21.98 -5.86 -31.03
CA ARG A 10 22.81 -5.03 -31.94
C ARG A 10 22.80 -5.54 -33.38
N GLN A 11 23.08 -6.84 -33.56
CA GLN A 11 23.11 -7.52 -34.87
C GLN A 11 21.79 -7.46 -35.67
N ASP A 12 20.67 -7.11 -35.03
CA ASP A 12 19.32 -7.17 -35.61
C ASP A 12 18.67 -5.79 -35.79
N SER A 13 18.92 -4.85 -34.87
CA SER A 13 18.09 -3.64 -34.73
C SER A 13 18.84 -2.35 -34.43
N GLU A 14 20.18 -2.34 -34.44
CA GLU A 14 21.02 -1.19 -34.05
C GLU A 14 20.61 0.14 -34.71
N GLY A 15 20.37 0.15 -36.02
CA GLY A 15 19.96 1.37 -36.74
C GLY A 15 18.59 1.93 -36.34
N TYR A 16 17.65 1.07 -35.93
CA TYR A 16 16.35 1.53 -35.41
C TYR A 16 16.45 2.02 -33.98
N VAL A 17 17.28 1.35 -33.18
CA VAL A 17 17.41 1.61 -31.74
C VAL A 17 18.11 2.93 -31.47
N GLY A 18 19.17 3.26 -32.20
CA GLY A 18 19.79 4.58 -32.11
C GLY A 18 18.78 5.70 -32.43
N ARG A 19 18.02 5.55 -33.52
CA ARG A 19 16.97 6.52 -33.89
C ARG A 19 15.85 6.60 -32.83
N LEU A 20 15.45 5.47 -32.26
CA LEU A 20 14.46 5.41 -31.18
C LEU A 20 14.98 6.14 -29.94
N TYR A 21 16.22 5.89 -29.53
CA TYR A 21 16.85 6.56 -28.40
C TYR A 21 16.90 8.06 -28.58
N ASP A 22 17.30 8.55 -29.76
CA ASP A 22 17.34 9.99 -30.04
C ASP A 22 15.96 10.65 -29.89
N HIS A 23 14.89 9.98 -30.33
CA HIS A 23 13.53 10.50 -30.16
C HIS A 23 13.08 10.45 -28.69
N LEU A 24 13.40 9.38 -27.96
CA LEU A 24 13.10 9.29 -26.54
C LEU A 24 13.86 10.36 -25.73
N ALA A 25 15.13 10.62 -26.06
CA ALA A 25 15.97 11.62 -25.40
C ALA A 25 15.52 13.07 -25.64
N GLN A 26 14.64 13.32 -26.62
CA GLN A 26 13.97 14.62 -26.78
C GLN A 26 12.81 14.82 -25.79
N HIS A 27 12.33 13.75 -25.16
CA HIS A 27 11.13 13.77 -24.31
C HIS A 27 11.35 13.28 -22.88
N PHE A 28 12.45 12.56 -22.63
CA PHE A 28 12.85 12.05 -21.33
C PHE A 28 14.30 12.47 -21.03
N PRO A 29 14.64 12.78 -19.77
CA PRO A 29 16.03 13.05 -19.38
C PRO A 29 16.95 11.88 -19.76
N ARG A 30 18.18 12.17 -20.17
CA ARG A 30 19.12 11.11 -20.62
C ARG A 30 19.48 10.17 -19.47
N GLU A 31 19.52 10.65 -18.24
CA GLU A 31 19.72 9.84 -17.04
C GLU A 31 18.57 8.83 -16.80
N ASP A 32 17.38 9.09 -17.34
CA ASP A 32 16.22 8.20 -17.25
C ASP A 32 16.22 7.12 -18.34
N LEU A 33 17.05 7.26 -19.37
CA LEU A 33 17.17 6.34 -20.48
C LEU A 33 18.40 5.45 -20.33
N PHE A 34 18.18 4.15 -20.18
CA PHE A 34 19.24 3.16 -20.26
C PHE A 34 19.18 2.46 -21.61
N MET A 35 20.23 2.63 -22.41
CA MET A 35 20.43 1.92 -23.67
C MET A 35 21.88 1.50 -23.73
N ASP A 36 22.09 0.20 -23.80
CA ASP A 36 23.38 -0.41 -24.11
C ASP A 36 24.54 -0.15 -23.11
N VAL A 37 25.59 -0.94 -23.31
CA VAL A 37 26.77 -1.18 -22.47
C VAL A 37 27.78 -0.01 -22.43
N ASP A 38 27.61 1.01 -23.27
CA ASP A 38 28.65 2.02 -23.50
C ASP A 38 28.92 2.96 -22.30
N ASN A 39 28.05 2.92 -21.28
CA ASN A 39 28.19 3.68 -20.03
C ASN A 39 28.59 2.82 -18.81
N ILE A 40 29.00 1.57 -19.00
CA ILE A 40 29.46 0.70 -17.90
C ILE A 40 30.92 1.03 -17.57
N PRO A 41 31.24 1.40 -16.32
CA PRO A 41 32.62 1.71 -15.94
C PRO A 41 33.57 0.52 -16.19
N PRO A 42 34.79 0.77 -16.71
CA PRO A 42 35.80 -0.29 -16.84
C PRO A 42 36.02 -1.02 -15.51
N GLY A 43 35.98 -2.36 -15.54
CA GLY A 43 36.14 -3.22 -14.35
C GLY A 43 34.86 -3.46 -13.54
N ALA A 44 33.71 -2.87 -13.92
CA ALA A 44 32.43 -3.21 -13.30
C ALA A 44 31.94 -4.60 -13.73
N ASP A 45 31.27 -5.30 -12.81
CA ASP A 45 30.58 -6.55 -13.13
C ASP A 45 29.35 -6.25 -13.99
N PHE A 46 29.45 -6.65 -15.26
CA PHE A 46 28.45 -6.41 -16.28
C PHE A 46 27.06 -6.95 -15.88
N VAL A 47 27.01 -8.15 -15.30
CA VAL A 47 25.76 -8.81 -14.91
C VAL A 47 25.08 -8.00 -13.81
N GLN A 48 25.85 -7.59 -12.80
CA GLN A 48 25.31 -6.79 -11.69
C GLN A 48 24.80 -5.42 -12.14
N VAL A 49 25.47 -4.79 -13.11
CA VAL A 49 25.03 -3.49 -13.65
C VAL A 49 23.72 -3.63 -14.41
N LEU A 50 23.60 -4.67 -15.25
CA LEU A 50 22.37 -4.94 -15.99
C LEU A 50 21.20 -5.33 -15.07
N GLU A 51 21.42 -6.21 -14.11
CA GLU A 51 20.40 -6.57 -13.11
C GLU A 51 19.91 -5.34 -12.35
N LYS A 52 20.84 -4.46 -11.93
CA LYS A 52 20.49 -3.22 -11.24
C LYS A 52 19.70 -2.28 -12.14
N ALA A 53 20.05 -2.17 -13.42
CA ALA A 53 19.35 -1.34 -14.40
C ALA A 53 17.93 -1.86 -14.69
N VAL A 54 17.77 -3.18 -14.90
CA VAL A 54 16.46 -3.82 -15.09
C VAL A 54 15.59 -3.65 -13.84
N ASN A 55 16.15 -3.87 -12.64
CA ASN A 55 15.43 -3.70 -11.38
C ASN A 55 15.05 -2.23 -11.11
N GLY A 56 15.88 -1.29 -11.53
CA GLY A 56 15.66 0.15 -11.35
C GLY A 56 14.67 0.77 -12.34
N CYS A 57 14.38 0.12 -13.48
CA CYS A 57 13.46 0.66 -14.48
C CYS A 57 11.99 0.46 -14.09
N ASP A 58 11.12 1.32 -14.61
CA ASP A 58 9.67 1.20 -14.53
C ASP A 58 9.07 0.68 -15.86
N VAL A 59 9.73 1.02 -16.97
CA VAL A 59 9.38 0.64 -18.33
C VAL A 59 10.56 -0.09 -18.97
N PHE A 60 10.28 -1.22 -19.59
CA PHE A 60 11.24 -2.03 -20.30
C PHE A 60 10.78 -2.19 -21.75
N ILE A 61 11.54 -1.62 -22.69
CA ILE A 61 11.27 -1.68 -24.13
C ILE A 61 12.07 -2.85 -24.70
N ALA A 62 11.38 -3.89 -25.18
CA ALA A 62 12.00 -5.04 -25.83
C ALA A 62 11.92 -4.85 -27.35
N VAL A 63 13.02 -4.43 -27.98
CA VAL A 63 13.08 -4.20 -29.42
C VAL A 63 13.34 -5.53 -30.15
N ILE A 64 12.42 -5.87 -31.04
CA ILE A 64 12.39 -7.14 -31.79
C ILE A 64 12.49 -6.78 -33.28
N GLY A 65 13.60 -7.15 -33.91
CA GLY A 65 13.78 -7.06 -35.36
C GLY A 65 13.51 -8.40 -36.08
N PRO A 66 13.65 -8.43 -37.41
CA PRO A 66 13.24 -9.58 -38.23
C PRO A 66 14.06 -10.85 -37.96
N GLN A 67 15.31 -10.72 -37.53
CA GLN A 67 16.21 -11.85 -37.28
C GLN A 67 16.31 -12.20 -35.79
N TRP A 68 15.56 -11.51 -34.92
CA TRP A 68 15.66 -11.60 -33.45
C TRP A 68 15.65 -13.05 -32.92
N VAL A 69 14.75 -13.88 -33.44
CA VAL A 69 14.62 -15.32 -33.10
C VAL A 69 15.68 -16.18 -33.79
N GLY A 70 16.01 -15.84 -35.03
CA GLY A 70 16.80 -16.68 -35.93
C GLY A 70 18.31 -16.52 -35.80
N ILE A 71 18.80 -15.50 -35.08
CA ILE A 71 20.23 -15.28 -34.89
C ILE A 71 20.84 -16.41 -34.08
N SER A 72 21.86 -17.04 -34.66
CA SER A 72 22.67 -18.09 -34.04
C SER A 72 24.06 -17.59 -33.68
N ASP A 73 24.71 -18.29 -32.75
CA ASP A 73 26.13 -18.12 -32.47
C ASP A 73 27.01 -18.84 -33.52
N SER A 74 28.34 -18.80 -33.31
CA SER A 74 29.31 -19.48 -34.19
C SER A 74 29.17 -21.00 -34.23
N SER A 75 28.45 -21.61 -33.27
CA SER A 75 28.15 -23.04 -33.23
C SER A 75 26.83 -23.40 -33.93
N GLY A 76 26.11 -22.41 -34.46
CA GLY A 76 24.81 -22.58 -35.12
C GLY A 76 23.62 -22.64 -34.16
N GLN A 77 23.83 -22.54 -32.84
CA GLN A 77 22.76 -22.53 -31.86
C GLN A 77 22.08 -21.16 -31.78
N ARG A 78 20.74 -21.14 -31.83
CA ARG A 78 19.94 -19.91 -31.67
C ARG A 78 20.26 -19.26 -30.33
N ARG A 79 20.66 -17.98 -30.36
CA ARG A 79 21.14 -17.29 -29.16
C ARG A 79 20.07 -17.22 -28.07
N LEU A 80 18.82 -16.89 -28.43
CA LEU A 80 17.71 -16.82 -27.47
C LEU A 80 17.38 -18.14 -26.76
N MET A 81 17.81 -19.29 -27.31
CA MET A 81 17.62 -20.59 -26.64
C MET A 81 18.69 -20.86 -25.58
N GLN A 82 19.79 -20.12 -25.61
CA GLN A 82 20.87 -20.25 -24.65
C GLN A 82 20.48 -19.59 -23.33
N TRP A 83 20.86 -20.20 -22.21
CA TRP A 83 20.52 -19.73 -20.87
C TRP A 83 21.30 -18.48 -20.47
N ASN A 84 22.46 -18.24 -21.11
CA ASN A 84 23.38 -17.13 -20.86
C ASN A 84 23.21 -15.98 -21.88
N ASP A 85 22.15 -15.96 -22.68
CA ASP A 85 21.88 -14.83 -23.58
C ASP A 85 21.36 -13.63 -22.79
N PHE A 86 22.14 -12.54 -22.77
CA PHE A 86 21.78 -11.31 -22.06
C PHE A 86 20.43 -10.72 -22.50
N VAL A 87 20.10 -10.76 -23.78
CA VAL A 87 18.81 -10.24 -24.26
C VAL A 87 17.65 -11.02 -23.64
N ARG A 88 17.80 -12.35 -23.57
CA ARG A 88 16.82 -13.24 -22.93
C ARG A 88 16.74 -12.97 -21.43
N ILE A 89 17.89 -12.92 -20.75
CA ILE A 89 17.98 -12.73 -19.30
C ILE A 89 17.28 -11.43 -18.90
N GLU A 90 17.59 -10.31 -19.56
CA GLU A 90 17.00 -9.00 -19.24
C GLU A 90 15.48 -8.99 -19.42
N ILE A 91 14.97 -9.54 -20.53
CA ILE A 91 13.52 -9.63 -20.78
C ILE A 91 12.85 -10.52 -19.73
N ALA A 92 13.43 -11.69 -19.43
CA ALA A 92 12.89 -12.61 -18.44
C ALA A 92 12.83 -11.95 -17.05
N SER A 93 13.90 -11.27 -16.63
CA SER A 93 13.95 -10.51 -15.39
C SER A 93 12.91 -9.41 -15.34
N ALA A 94 12.72 -8.64 -16.42
CA ALA A 94 11.71 -7.59 -16.49
C ALA A 94 10.27 -8.14 -16.41
N LEU A 95 10.00 -9.27 -17.08
CA LEU A 95 8.70 -9.95 -17.02
C LEU A 95 8.40 -10.51 -15.63
N GLN A 96 9.41 -11.00 -14.91
CA GLN A 96 9.26 -11.51 -13.54
C GLN A 96 9.09 -10.39 -12.51
N ALA A 97 9.80 -9.27 -12.67
CA ALA A 97 9.77 -8.14 -11.75
C ALA A 97 8.58 -7.18 -11.97
N ASP A 98 7.50 -7.67 -12.60
CA ASP A 98 6.29 -6.95 -12.99
C ASP A 98 6.57 -5.58 -13.65
N LYS A 99 7.61 -5.47 -14.47
CA LYS A 99 7.92 -4.23 -15.21
C LYS A 99 6.93 -4.03 -16.36
N LEU A 100 6.82 -2.80 -16.86
CA LEU A 100 5.98 -2.50 -18.02
C LEU A 100 6.81 -2.88 -19.24
N VAL A 101 6.68 -4.14 -19.64
CA VAL A 101 7.37 -4.67 -20.80
C VAL A 101 6.58 -4.32 -22.06
N ILE A 102 7.13 -3.45 -22.90
CA ILE A 102 6.55 -3.04 -24.19
C ILE A 102 7.38 -3.66 -25.32
N PRO A 103 6.85 -4.66 -26.04
CA PRO A 103 7.48 -5.13 -27.26
C PRO A 103 7.42 -4.05 -28.34
N VAL A 104 8.55 -3.78 -28.98
CA VAL A 104 8.67 -2.82 -30.08
C VAL A 104 9.17 -3.55 -31.32
N LEU A 105 8.30 -3.70 -32.32
CA LEU A 105 8.61 -4.39 -33.56
C LEU A 105 9.23 -3.42 -34.56
N VAL A 106 10.39 -3.75 -35.11
CA VAL A 106 11.12 -2.89 -36.07
C VAL A 106 11.43 -3.64 -37.37
N GLY A 107 11.64 -2.91 -38.47
CA GLY A 107 12.07 -3.50 -39.74
C GLY A 107 11.11 -4.51 -40.37
N GLY A 108 9.81 -4.39 -40.09
CA GLY A 108 8.81 -5.34 -40.56
C GLY A 108 8.78 -6.66 -39.79
N ALA A 109 9.42 -6.69 -38.61
CA ALA A 109 9.34 -7.82 -37.70
C ALA A 109 7.88 -8.12 -37.30
N ARG A 110 7.63 -9.39 -36.99
CA ARG A 110 6.37 -9.85 -36.43
C ARG A 110 6.60 -10.37 -35.02
N MET A 111 5.55 -10.36 -34.21
CA MET A 111 5.63 -10.95 -32.88
C MET A 111 6.01 -12.43 -32.99
N PRO A 112 7.04 -12.92 -32.27
CA PRO A 112 7.40 -14.33 -32.27
C PRO A 112 6.25 -15.23 -31.78
N ALA A 113 6.18 -16.44 -32.30
CA ALA A 113 5.23 -17.43 -31.80
C ALA A 113 5.76 -18.04 -30.48
N PRO A 114 4.89 -18.47 -29.54
CA PRO A 114 5.33 -19.00 -28.25
C PRO A 114 6.29 -20.19 -28.34
N GLN A 115 6.15 -21.03 -29.37
CA GLN A 115 7.03 -22.20 -29.60
C GLN A 115 8.44 -21.84 -30.05
N ASP A 116 8.64 -20.62 -30.56
CA ASP A 116 9.94 -20.12 -31.01
C ASP A 116 10.72 -19.46 -29.86
N LEU A 117 10.13 -19.38 -28.66
CA LEU A 117 10.70 -18.74 -27.50
C LEU A 117 11.01 -19.74 -26.39
N PRO A 118 12.03 -19.47 -25.57
CA PRO A 118 12.22 -20.20 -24.32
C PRO A 118 11.04 -19.95 -23.35
N ALA A 119 10.83 -20.88 -22.43
CA ALA A 119 9.65 -20.91 -21.55
C ALA A 119 9.45 -19.62 -20.73
N ASP A 120 10.55 -19.03 -20.26
CA ASP A 120 10.62 -17.78 -19.49
C ASP A 120 10.24 -16.52 -20.28
N LEU A 121 10.21 -16.58 -21.62
CA LEU A 121 9.83 -15.46 -22.49
C LEU A 121 8.43 -15.61 -23.09
N THR A 122 7.76 -16.74 -22.91
CA THR A 122 6.46 -17.02 -23.54
C THR A 122 5.36 -15.99 -23.20
N THR A 123 5.43 -15.35 -22.04
CA THR A 123 4.48 -14.31 -21.63
C THR A 123 4.69 -12.98 -22.37
N LEU A 124 5.85 -12.76 -23.00
CA LEU A 124 6.12 -11.60 -23.85
C LEU A 124 5.12 -11.51 -25.00
N VAL A 125 4.75 -12.65 -25.59
CA VAL A 125 3.82 -12.76 -26.73
C VAL A 125 2.42 -12.23 -26.39
N ARG A 126 2.06 -12.20 -25.10
CA ARG A 126 0.76 -11.71 -24.62
C ARG A 126 0.74 -10.19 -24.43
N ARG A 127 1.88 -9.51 -24.58
CA ARG A 127 1.99 -8.05 -24.42
C ARG A 127 1.60 -7.36 -25.72
N ASN A 128 0.91 -6.23 -25.61
CA ASN A 128 0.55 -5.42 -26.77
C ASN A 128 1.80 -4.73 -27.34
N ALA A 129 2.12 -5.00 -28.60
CA ALA A 129 3.32 -4.51 -29.24
C ALA A 129 3.07 -3.20 -29.98
N ILE A 130 4.11 -2.35 -30.06
CA ILE A 130 4.12 -1.16 -30.92
C ILE A 130 5.02 -1.43 -32.11
N GLU A 131 4.51 -1.25 -33.32
CA GLU A 131 5.29 -1.39 -34.55
C GLU A 131 5.87 -0.04 -34.97
N LEU A 132 7.18 0.02 -35.20
CA LEU A 132 7.88 1.18 -35.75
C LEU A 132 8.23 0.95 -37.21
N THR A 133 7.58 1.71 -38.08
CA THR A 133 7.81 1.64 -39.53
C THR A 133 8.73 2.78 -39.98
N HIS A 134 9.53 2.56 -41.03
CA HIS A 134 10.37 3.64 -41.57
C HIS A 134 9.57 4.84 -42.06
N GLN A 135 8.41 4.60 -42.69
CA GLN A 135 7.57 5.64 -43.28
C GLN A 135 6.89 6.52 -42.22
N ARG A 136 6.52 5.95 -41.06
CA ARG A 136 5.77 6.64 -40.01
C ARG A 136 6.52 6.71 -38.69
N PHE A 137 7.85 6.60 -38.73
CA PHE A 137 8.68 6.43 -37.54
C PHE A 137 8.39 7.45 -36.43
N GLY A 138 8.33 8.74 -36.76
CA GLY A 138 8.05 9.79 -35.77
C GLY A 138 6.65 9.66 -35.12
N TYR A 139 5.64 9.28 -35.91
CA TYR A 139 4.29 9.04 -35.40
C TYR A 139 4.23 7.77 -34.54
N ASP A 140 4.86 6.69 -34.99
CA ASP A 140 4.89 5.42 -34.29
C ASP A 140 5.62 5.53 -32.94
N VAL A 141 6.77 6.24 -32.92
CA VAL A 141 7.49 6.55 -31.66
C VAL A 141 6.69 7.52 -30.79
N GLY A 142 5.94 8.45 -31.37
CA GLY A 142 5.02 9.33 -30.65
C GLY A 142 3.98 8.55 -29.82
N LYS A 143 3.45 7.44 -30.35
CA LYS A 143 2.56 6.54 -29.61
C LYS A 143 3.26 5.86 -28.43
N LEU A 144 4.49 5.40 -28.63
CA LEU A 144 5.30 4.82 -27.56
C LEU A 144 5.58 5.84 -26.46
N ILE A 145 5.98 7.06 -26.81
CA ILE A 145 6.22 8.15 -25.86
C ILE A 145 4.95 8.45 -25.06
N ALA A 146 3.79 8.54 -25.71
CA ALA A 146 2.51 8.77 -25.03
C ALA A 146 2.22 7.66 -24.01
N ALA A 147 2.33 6.39 -24.42
CA ALA A 147 2.14 5.25 -23.52
C ALA A 147 3.07 5.27 -22.29
N ILE A 148 4.34 5.64 -22.50
CA ILE A 148 5.32 5.77 -21.41
C ILE A 148 4.96 6.94 -20.47
N LYS A 149 4.60 8.10 -21.02
CA LYS A 149 4.23 9.29 -20.24
C LYS A 149 2.97 9.07 -19.40
N ASP A 150 2.00 8.32 -19.90
CA ASP A 150 0.78 8.01 -19.16
C ASP A 150 1.04 7.03 -18.01
N THR A 151 2.01 6.12 -18.19
CA THR A 151 2.23 5.03 -17.24
C THR A 151 3.22 5.40 -16.13
N LEU A 152 4.30 6.12 -16.42
CA LEU A 152 5.33 6.45 -15.43
C LEU A 152 4.81 7.17 -14.17
N PRO A 153 3.92 8.19 -14.26
CA PRO A 153 3.39 8.86 -13.08
C PRO A 153 2.52 7.95 -12.22
N ALA A 154 1.66 7.14 -12.84
CA ALA A 154 0.78 6.21 -12.12
C ALA A 154 1.60 5.16 -11.35
N ARG A 155 2.67 4.62 -11.95
CA ARG A 155 3.57 3.68 -11.28
C ARG A 155 4.39 4.33 -10.17
N ALA A 156 4.87 5.57 -10.39
CA ALA A 156 5.56 6.32 -9.35
C ALA A 156 4.65 6.54 -8.13
N ALA A 157 3.39 6.94 -8.35
CA ALA A 157 2.41 7.15 -7.30
C ALA A 157 2.10 5.84 -6.54
N GLN A 158 1.91 4.72 -7.25
CA GLN A 158 1.72 3.40 -6.63
C GLN A 158 2.94 2.94 -5.81
N ALA A 159 4.16 3.17 -6.31
CA ALA A 159 5.38 2.84 -5.60
C ALA A 159 5.50 3.65 -4.30
N ILE A 160 5.24 4.97 -4.35
CA ILE A 160 5.24 5.85 -3.18
C ILE A 160 4.18 5.42 -2.16
N ASP A 161 2.95 5.17 -2.61
CA ASP A 161 1.86 4.75 -1.73
C ASP A 161 2.18 3.41 -1.05
N SER A 162 2.71 2.44 -1.80
CA SER A 162 3.15 1.15 -1.24
C SER A 162 4.29 1.29 -0.23
N ALA A 163 5.24 2.20 -0.46
CA ALA A 163 6.35 2.44 0.47
C ALA A 163 5.87 3.13 1.75
N ALA A 164 5.00 4.14 1.63
CA ALA A 164 4.40 4.82 2.76
C ALA A 164 3.54 3.86 3.61
N LEU A 165 2.77 2.98 2.95
CA LEU A 165 2.00 1.93 3.63
C LEU A 165 2.92 1.00 4.43
N ARG A 166 3.97 0.45 3.80
CA ARG A 166 4.96 -0.41 4.49
C ARG A 166 5.63 0.30 5.66
N GLN A 167 5.91 1.59 5.53
CA GLN A 167 6.48 2.38 6.62
C GLN A 167 5.51 2.50 7.80
N ARG A 168 4.22 2.78 7.53
CA ARG A 168 3.18 2.84 8.58
C ARG A 168 2.97 1.48 9.25
N GLU A 169 2.91 0.39 8.49
CA GLU A 169 2.82 -0.98 9.03
C GLU A 169 4.00 -1.29 9.96
N THR A 170 5.21 -0.96 9.52
CA THR A 170 6.43 -1.14 10.32
C THR A 170 6.37 -0.33 11.62
N ALA A 171 5.93 0.93 11.54
CA ALA A 171 5.79 1.79 12.71
C ALA A 171 4.72 1.26 13.69
N LEU A 172 3.55 0.83 13.20
CA LEU A 172 2.50 0.23 14.02
C LEU A 172 2.96 -1.08 14.67
N LYS A 173 3.76 -1.89 13.96
CA LYS A 173 4.37 -3.09 14.53
C LYS A 173 5.29 -2.73 15.70
N ALA A 174 6.13 -1.70 15.56
CA ALA A 174 6.99 -1.25 16.65
C ALA A 174 6.18 -0.81 17.90
N VAL A 175 5.06 -0.10 17.71
CA VAL A 175 4.15 0.25 18.82
C VAL A 175 3.58 -1.00 19.50
N ARG A 176 3.22 -2.02 18.70
CA ARG A 176 2.70 -3.29 19.21
C ARG A 176 3.77 -4.03 20.02
N ASP A 177 4.99 -4.09 19.52
CA ASP A 177 6.11 -4.75 20.19
C ASP A 177 6.42 -4.06 21.53
N ASP A 178 6.42 -2.73 21.57
CA ASP A 178 6.58 -1.97 22.81
C ASP A 178 5.46 -2.29 23.83
N LEU A 179 4.21 -2.37 23.36
CA LEU A 179 3.03 -2.65 24.21
C LEU A 179 3.07 -4.06 24.80
N VAL A 180 3.43 -5.06 23.98
CA VAL A 180 3.57 -6.45 24.43
C VAL A 180 4.61 -6.55 25.54
N ASN A 181 5.72 -5.82 25.41
CA ASN A 181 6.82 -5.82 26.37
C ASN A 181 6.63 -4.88 27.57
N ALA A 182 5.52 -4.13 27.61
CA ALA A 182 5.27 -3.12 28.64
C ALA A 182 4.89 -3.74 30.00
N SER A 183 5.88 -4.24 30.73
CA SER A 183 5.71 -4.85 32.06
C SER A 183 5.32 -3.88 33.17
N ALA A 184 5.49 -2.57 32.93
CA ALA A 184 5.05 -1.50 33.82
C ALA A 184 3.54 -1.19 33.74
N SER A 185 2.79 -1.90 32.88
CA SER A 185 1.34 -1.75 32.79
C SER A 185 0.65 -2.02 34.13
N PRO A 186 -0.28 -1.16 34.60
CA PRO A 186 -1.09 -1.43 35.80
C PRO A 186 -1.90 -2.73 35.71
N LEU A 187 -2.17 -3.21 34.48
CA LEU A 187 -2.91 -4.43 34.19
C LEU A 187 -1.99 -5.63 33.85
N TYR A 188 -0.67 -5.46 33.93
CA TYR A 188 0.29 -6.49 33.53
C TYR A 188 0.11 -7.81 34.29
N ALA A 189 -0.01 -7.75 35.63
CA ALA A 189 -0.16 -8.96 36.44
C ALA A 189 -1.40 -9.76 36.04
N TYR A 190 -2.54 -9.08 35.87
CA TYR A 190 -3.80 -9.69 35.45
C TYR A 190 -3.70 -10.28 34.03
N ARG A 191 -3.04 -9.57 33.12
CA ARG A 191 -2.78 -10.03 31.75
C ARG A 191 -2.01 -11.35 31.73
N ILE A 192 -0.93 -11.46 32.50
CA ILE A 192 -0.09 -12.66 32.58
C ILE A 192 -0.84 -13.81 33.25
N GLU A 193 -1.50 -13.56 34.38
CA GLU A 193 -2.27 -14.57 35.12
C GLU A 193 -3.33 -15.25 34.24
N ASN A 194 -4.03 -14.46 33.44
CA ASN A 194 -5.13 -14.93 32.59
C ASN A 194 -4.70 -15.30 31.16
N ARG A 195 -3.41 -15.19 30.84
CA ARG A 195 -2.86 -15.46 29.50
C ARG A 195 -3.54 -14.64 28.40
N PHE A 196 -3.85 -13.38 28.71
CA PHE A 196 -4.39 -12.46 27.73
C PHE A 196 -3.27 -11.77 26.95
N PHE A 197 -3.60 -11.34 25.73
CA PHE A 197 -2.80 -10.49 24.88
C PHE A 197 -3.24 -9.03 25.03
N PRO A 198 -2.31 -8.08 24.98
CA PRO A 198 -2.67 -6.69 24.75
C PRO A 198 -3.27 -6.51 23.35
N VAL A 199 -4.16 -5.54 23.21
CA VAL A 199 -4.93 -5.27 22.00
C VAL A 199 -4.66 -3.84 21.54
N LEU A 200 -3.57 -3.63 20.78
CA LEU A 200 -3.26 -2.31 20.21
C LEU A 200 -4.35 -1.85 19.23
N GLY A 201 -4.84 -2.78 18.41
CA GLY A 201 -5.80 -2.47 17.35
C GLY A 201 -5.50 -3.22 16.04
N GLU A 202 -6.44 -3.08 15.10
CA GLU A 202 -6.44 -3.77 13.81
C GLU A 202 -7.18 -2.93 12.77
N GLY A 203 -6.73 -2.99 11.52
CA GLY A 203 -7.34 -2.32 10.38
C GLY A 203 -6.33 -1.71 9.42
N SER A 204 -6.80 -0.82 8.54
CA SER A 204 -5.95 -0.16 7.54
C SER A 204 -4.99 0.86 8.19
N PRO A 205 -3.67 0.77 7.94
CA PRO A 205 -2.72 1.81 8.34
C PRO A 205 -2.98 3.17 7.68
N ASN A 206 -3.76 3.19 6.59
CA ASN A 206 -4.18 4.40 5.86
C ASN A 206 -5.64 4.79 6.18
N ALA A 207 -6.22 4.26 7.26
CA ALA A 207 -7.61 4.50 7.60
C ALA A 207 -7.92 5.99 7.78
N ARG A 208 -8.95 6.47 7.08
CA ARG A 208 -9.48 7.83 7.27
C ARG A 208 -10.28 7.97 8.57
N ILE A 209 -10.78 6.84 9.10
CA ILE A 209 -11.61 6.76 10.30
C ILE A 209 -10.98 5.76 11.28
N ILE A 210 -10.69 6.22 12.49
CA ILE A 210 -10.35 5.34 13.62
C ILE A 210 -11.54 5.25 14.56
N PHE A 211 -11.92 4.05 14.97
CA PHE A 211 -12.86 3.82 16.06
C PHE A 211 -12.10 3.49 17.34
N ILE A 212 -12.43 4.20 18.42
CA ILE A 212 -11.81 4.03 19.74
C ILE A 212 -12.89 3.59 20.71
N GLY A 213 -12.81 2.34 21.18
CA GLY A 213 -13.61 1.83 22.28
C GLY A 213 -13.03 2.14 23.65
N GLU A 214 -13.60 1.51 24.67
CA GLU A 214 -13.20 1.71 26.05
C GLU A 214 -12.02 0.82 26.44
N ALA A 215 -12.24 -0.50 26.42
CA ALA A 215 -11.28 -1.51 26.85
C ALA A 215 -11.54 -2.85 26.12
N PRO A 216 -10.53 -3.72 26.00
CA PRO A 216 -10.70 -5.08 25.51
C PRO A 216 -11.67 -5.90 26.38
N GLY A 217 -12.55 -6.66 25.72
CA GLY A 217 -13.35 -7.71 26.35
C GLY A 217 -12.57 -9.01 26.53
N LYS A 218 -13.26 -10.08 26.93
CA LYS A 218 -12.63 -11.39 27.16
C LYS A 218 -12.10 -11.97 25.86
N SER A 219 -12.94 -12.03 24.82
CA SER A 219 -12.56 -12.56 23.50
C SER A 219 -11.46 -11.72 22.84
N GLU A 220 -11.47 -10.40 23.05
CA GLU A 220 -10.41 -9.52 22.59
C GLU A 220 -9.08 -9.82 23.31
N GLY A 221 -9.10 -10.00 24.64
CA GLY A 221 -7.93 -10.38 25.42
C GLY A 221 -7.38 -11.76 25.03
N GLU A 222 -8.23 -12.74 24.74
CA GLU A 222 -7.81 -14.08 24.31
C GLU A 222 -7.19 -14.08 22.90
N SER A 223 -7.65 -13.19 22.02
CA SER A 223 -7.23 -13.17 20.61
C SER A 223 -6.18 -12.11 20.28
N GLY A 224 -6.01 -11.08 21.12
CA GLY A 224 -5.20 -9.91 20.79
C GLY A 224 -5.85 -8.97 19.77
N ARG A 225 -7.13 -9.18 19.41
CA ARG A 225 -7.83 -8.45 18.34
C ARG A 225 -8.98 -7.63 18.91
N PRO A 226 -9.21 -6.39 18.44
CA PRO A 226 -10.26 -5.53 18.99
C PRO A 226 -11.65 -5.91 18.46
N PHE A 227 -12.71 -5.74 19.26
CA PHE A 227 -14.10 -5.93 18.80
C PHE A 227 -14.34 -7.26 18.07
N VAL A 228 -14.02 -8.38 18.71
CA VAL A 228 -14.30 -9.73 18.20
C VAL A 228 -15.41 -10.44 18.99
N GLY A 229 -15.91 -9.83 20.06
CA GLY A 229 -17.10 -10.28 20.78
C GLY A 229 -18.43 -9.71 20.23
N PRO A 230 -19.54 -9.83 20.98
CA PRO A 230 -20.88 -9.39 20.54
C PRO A 230 -21.00 -7.90 20.18
N SER A 231 -20.23 -7.04 20.86
CA SER A 231 -20.14 -5.62 20.52
C SER A 231 -19.50 -5.39 19.15
N GLY A 232 -18.59 -6.27 18.75
CA GLY A 232 -17.93 -6.25 17.45
C GLY A 232 -18.86 -6.62 16.31
N GLU A 233 -19.74 -7.60 16.49
CA GLU A 233 -20.76 -7.96 15.49
C GLU A 233 -21.68 -6.78 15.17
N ILE A 234 -22.12 -6.04 16.20
CA ILE A 234 -22.92 -4.82 15.99
C ILE A 234 -22.10 -3.77 15.24
N LEU A 235 -20.85 -3.54 15.65
CA LEU A 235 -19.99 -2.56 14.98
C LEU A 235 -19.82 -2.91 13.50
N GLU A 236 -19.62 -4.18 13.18
CA GLU A 236 -19.50 -4.67 11.82
C GLU A 236 -20.77 -4.47 11.00
N ASP A 237 -21.94 -4.74 11.58
CA ASP A 237 -23.23 -4.42 10.94
C ASP A 237 -23.39 -2.92 10.66
N MET A 238 -22.95 -2.05 11.59
CA MET A 238 -23.00 -0.60 11.41
C MET A 238 -22.05 -0.12 10.31
N LEU A 239 -20.84 -0.69 10.22
CA LEU A 239 -19.88 -0.43 9.15
C LEU A 239 -20.44 -0.88 7.79
N ARG A 240 -21.00 -2.10 7.70
CA ARG A 240 -21.67 -2.59 6.48
C ARG A 240 -22.81 -1.68 6.05
N GLY A 241 -23.58 -1.16 7.00
CA GLY A 241 -24.69 -0.21 6.75
C GLY A 241 -24.26 1.12 6.12
N ILE A 242 -22.96 1.45 6.14
CA ILE A 242 -22.39 2.62 5.46
C ILE A 242 -21.43 2.27 4.32
N GLY A 243 -21.35 0.99 3.93
CA GLY A 243 -20.52 0.52 2.83
C GLY A 243 -19.04 0.36 3.17
N LEU A 244 -18.69 0.30 4.46
CA LEU A 244 -17.33 0.02 4.93
C LEU A 244 -17.22 -1.40 5.45
N ARG A 245 -16.02 -1.96 5.33
CA ARG A 245 -15.61 -3.19 5.98
C ARG A 245 -14.60 -2.88 7.09
N ARG A 246 -14.32 -3.88 7.92
CA ARG A 246 -13.37 -3.75 9.04
C ARG A 246 -11.98 -3.35 8.56
N GLU A 247 -11.55 -3.87 7.41
CA GLU A 247 -10.27 -3.57 6.77
C GLU A 247 -10.17 -2.14 6.20
N ASP A 248 -11.30 -1.44 6.01
CA ASP A 248 -11.31 -0.08 5.45
C ASP A 248 -11.11 1.00 6.55
N VAL A 249 -11.20 0.61 7.83
CA VAL A 249 -11.08 1.49 9.01
C VAL A 249 -9.98 0.98 9.94
N TYR A 250 -9.71 1.68 11.04
CA TYR A 250 -8.87 1.16 12.13
C TYR A 250 -9.66 1.09 13.42
N LEU A 251 -9.59 -0.03 14.13
CA LEU A 251 -10.30 -0.27 15.38
C LEU A 251 -9.31 -0.41 16.54
N THR A 252 -9.54 0.30 17.64
CA THR A 252 -8.71 0.26 18.86
C THR A 252 -9.53 0.62 20.10
N ASN A 253 -8.90 0.70 21.28
CA ASN A 253 -9.51 1.06 22.55
C ASN A 253 -8.69 2.13 23.28
N ALA A 254 -9.31 2.80 24.26
CA ALA A 254 -8.65 3.82 25.07
C ALA A 254 -7.61 3.22 26.03
N ILE A 255 -7.90 2.04 26.59
CA ILE A 255 -6.90 1.19 27.25
C ILE A 255 -6.69 -0.09 26.43
N LEU A 256 -5.48 -0.66 26.49
CA LEU A 256 -5.06 -1.71 25.56
C LEU A 256 -4.90 -3.09 26.21
N ASP A 257 -5.08 -3.22 27.52
CA ASP A 257 -5.26 -4.52 28.19
C ASP A 257 -6.66 -4.63 28.77
N ARG A 258 -7.13 -5.87 28.91
CA ARG A 258 -8.40 -6.17 29.57
C ARG A 258 -8.31 -5.87 31.07
N PRO A 259 -9.20 -5.03 31.64
CA PRO A 259 -9.31 -4.86 33.08
C PRO A 259 -10.04 -6.05 33.74
N PRO A 260 -9.75 -6.36 35.03
CA PRO A 260 -10.48 -7.37 35.80
C PRO A 260 -11.98 -7.11 35.79
N ASP A 261 -12.78 -8.18 35.74
CA ASP A 261 -14.25 -8.12 35.81
C ASP A 261 -14.94 -7.19 34.81
N GLN A 262 -14.26 -6.81 33.72
CA GLN A 262 -14.76 -5.81 32.76
C GLN A 262 -15.08 -4.46 33.43
N ARG A 263 -14.39 -4.11 34.53
CA ARG A 263 -14.57 -2.80 35.16
C ARG A 263 -14.14 -1.67 34.24
N ASP A 264 -14.63 -0.48 34.54
CA ASP A 264 -14.25 0.75 33.86
C ASP A 264 -12.73 1.04 34.04
N PRO A 265 -12.07 1.66 33.05
CA PRO A 265 -10.68 2.10 33.16
C PRO A 265 -10.44 3.14 34.26
N THR A 266 -9.32 3.03 34.96
CA THR A 266 -8.88 4.07 35.90
C THR A 266 -8.16 5.22 35.17
N PRO A 267 -8.07 6.42 35.78
CA PRO A 267 -7.25 7.51 35.23
C PRO A 267 -5.77 7.15 35.06
N GLU A 268 -5.23 6.30 35.94
CA GLU A 268 -3.84 5.83 35.87
C GLU A 268 -3.63 4.89 34.67
N GLU A 269 -4.56 3.97 34.43
CA GLU A 269 -4.55 3.10 33.25
C GLU A 269 -4.64 3.92 31.97
N LEU A 270 -5.58 4.86 31.89
CA LEU A 270 -5.70 5.76 30.75
C LEU A 270 -4.41 6.56 30.51
N ALA A 271 -3.78 7.07 31.57
CA ALA A 271 -2.50 7.78 31.45
C ALA A 271 -1.39 6.87 30.91
N PHE A 272 -1.33 5.62 31.38
CA PHE A 272 -0.34 4.64 30.92
C PHE A 272 -0.50 4.26 29.44
N TYR A 273 -1.72 3.99 28.97
CA TYR A 273 -1.93 3.57 27.58
C TYR A 273 -1.97 4.72 26.58
N SER A 274 -2.23 5.96 27.05
CA SER A 274 -2.33 7.13 26.19
C SER A 274 -1.17 7.31 25.20
N PRO A 275 0.12 7.11 25.55
CA PRO A 275 1.22 7.31 24.61
C PRO A 275 1.22 6.29 23.46
N PHE A 276 0.69 5.08 23.67
CA PHE A 276 0.56 4.08 22.60
C PHE A 276 -0.53 4.48 21.61
N LEU A 277 -1.68 4.92 22.14
CA LEU A 277 -2.80 5.40 21.32
C LEU A 277 -2.40 6.65 20.52
N ASP A 278 -1.60 7.53 21.10
CA ASP A 278 -1.10 8.74 20.45
C ASP A 278 -0.20 8.39 19.26
N ARG A 279 0.80 7.53 19.48
CA ARG A 279 1.67 7.05 18.41
C ARG A 279 0.86 6.40 17.28
N LEU A 280 -0.15 5.60 17.63
CA LEU A 280 -1.05 4.98 16.65
C LEU A 280 -1.82 6.03 15.82
N ILE A 281 -2.43 7.02 16.48
CA ILE A 281 -3.15 8.11 15.80
C ILE A 281 -2.20 8.92 14.91
N ASP A 282 -0.97 9.14 15.36
CA ASP A 282 0.05 9.95 14.67
C ASP A 282 0.65 9.24 13.45
N ILE A 283 0.69 7.90 13.47
CA ILE A 283 1.10 7.07 12.34
C ILE A 283 0.01 7.04 11.27
N ILE A 284 -1.24 6.81 11.68
CA ILE A 284 -2.39 6.64 10.77
C ILE A 284 -2.86 7.99 10.21
N ARG A 285 -2.88 9.04 11.05
CA ARG A 285 -3.36 10.40 10.74
C ARG A 285 -4.78 10.42 10.15
N PRO A 286 -5.78 9.89 10.87
CA PRO A 286 -7.15 9.86 10.37
C PRO A 286 -7.76 11.26 10.24
N ASN A 287 -8.76 11.39 9.38
CA ASN A 287 -9.60 12.59 9.31
C ASN A 287 -10.72 12.57 10.38
N VAL A 288 -11.07 11.38 10.86
CA VAL A 288 -12.15 11.17 11.82
C VAL A 288 -11.72 10.23 12.94
N ILE A 289 -12.02 10.63 14.17
CA ILE A 289 -11.92 9.78 15.36
C ILE A 289 -13.33 9.54 15.89
N ALA A 290 -13.83 8.33 15.67
CA ALA A 290 -15.12 7.84 16.14
C ALA A 290 -14.98 7.23 17.53
N THR A 291 -15.45 7.91 18.57
CA THR A 291 -15.35 7.39 19.94
C THR A 291 -16.58 6.59 20.31
N LEU A 292 -16.40 5.35 20.74
CA LEU A 292 -17.48 4.44 21.13
C LEU A 292 -17.62 4.47 22.66
N GLY A 293 -18.71 5.06 23.13
CA GLY A 293 -18.99 5.18 24.56
C GLY A 293 -18.40 6.42 25.21
N ARG A 294 -18.72 6.58 26.49
CA ARG A 294 -18.39 7.79 27.26
C ARG A 294 -16.89 7.94 27.52
N PHE A 295 -16.18 6.84 27.76
CA PHE A 295 -14.77 6.87 28.17
C PHE A 295 -13.86 7.33 27.04
N ALA A 296 -14.01 6.70 25.86
CA ALA A 296 -13.29 7.12 24.66
C ALA A 296 -13.61 8.58 24.29
N MET A 297 -14.89 8.98 24.41
CA MET A 297 -15.32 10.36 24.17
C MET A 297 -14.64 11.33 25.15
N ASP A 298 -14.75 11.09 26.45
CA ASP A 298 -14.18 11.96 27.49
C ASP A 298 -12.66 12.05 27.35
N TYR A 299 -11.98 10.94 27.05
CA TYR A 299 -10.54 10.90 26.78
C TYR A 299 -10.18 11.81 25.60
N MET A 300 -10.79 11.60 24.43
CA MET A 300 -10.43 12.37 23.23
C MET A 300 -10.78 13.85 23.34
N LEU A 301 -11.94 14.20 23.91
CA LEU A 301 -12.34 15.60 24.10
C LEU A 301 -11.42 16.33 25.08
N LYS A 302 -10.99 15.69 26.17
CA LYS A 302 -9.98 16.26 27.08
C LYS A 302 -8.64 16.43 26.38
N LYS A 303 -8.20 15.42 25.63
CA LYS A 303 -6.91 15.41 24.94
C LYS A 303 -6.75 16.59 23.98
N VAL A 304 -7.77 16.87 23.18
CA VAL A 304 -7.76 17.98 22.23
C VAL A 304 -8.23 19.30 22.84
N ASN A 305 -8.49 19.32 24.16
CA ASN A 305 -9.05 20.45 24.88
C ASN A 305 -10.32 21.03 24.21
N ALA A 306 -11.21 20.14 23.75
CA ALA A 306 -12.45 20.54 23.09
C ALA A 306 -13.40 21.28 24.05
N PRO A 307 -14.18 22.27 23.57
CA PRO A 307 -15.21 22.94 24.36
C PRO A 307 -16.26 21.99 24.97
N GLU A 308 -16.53 20.87 24.29
CA GLU A 308 -17.51 19.85 24.69
C GLU A 308 -17.01 18.92 25.81
N LYS A 309 -15.75 19.08 26.28
CA LYS A 309 -15.19 18.23 27.35
C LYS A 309 -16.08 18.26 28.60
N GLY A 310 -16.37 17.08 29.16
CA GLY A 310 -17.28 16.93 30.30
C GLY A 310 -18.77 16.90 29.93
N GLY A 311 -19.11 16.99 28.65
CA GLY A 311 -20.48 16.80 28.16
C GLY A 311 -20.95 15.34 28.29
N LYS A 312 -22.27 15.13 28.29
CA LYS A 312 -22.86 13.79 28.42
C LYS A 312 -22.96 13.10 27.05
N ILE A 313 -22.65 11.80 26.99
CA ILE A 313 -22.76 11.01 25.76
C ILE A 313 -24.16 11.08 25.13
N SER A 314 -25.22 11.11 25.96
CA SER A 314 -26.61 11.26 25.51
C SER A 314 -26.92 12.58 24.79
N GLN A 315 -26.06 13.59 24.93
CA GLN A 315 -26.21 14.90 24.28
C GLN A 315 -25.23 15.11 23.12
N LEU A 316 -24.12 14.36 23.11
CA LEU A 316 -23.02 14.53 22.17
C LEU A 316 -22.99 13.45 21.08
N HIS A 317 -23.67 12.32 21.28
CA HIS A 317 -23.67 11.25 20.28
C HIS A 317 -24.14 11.75 18.90
N GLY A 318 -23.41 11.34 17.87
CA GLY A 318 -23.61 11.75 16.48
C GLY A 318 -23.27 13.21 16.17
N LYS A 319 -22.74 14.02 17.08
CA LYS A 319 -22.27 15.37 16.70
C LYS A 319 -20.94 15.28 15.97
N LEU A 320 -20.77 16.10 14.93
CA LEU A 320 -19.50 16.27 14.22
C LEU A 320 -18.71 17.39 14.92
N ILE A 321 -17.86 17.03 15.87
CA ILE A 321 -17.08 17.99 16.65
C ILE A 321 -15.78 18.27 15.89
N LYS A 322 -15.67 19.48 15.33
CA LYS A 322 -14.46 19.92 14.62
C LYS A 322 -13.37 20.26 15.62
N THR A 323 -12.17 19.75 15.39
CA THR A 323 -10.98 20.05 16.20
C THR A 323 -9.72 19.93 15.35
N ARG A 324 -8.56 20.16 15.96
CA ARG A 324 -7.27 20.11 15.29
C ARG A 324 -6.27 19.29 16.09
N LEU A 325 -5.58 18.40 15.41
CA LEU A 325 -4.37 17.74 15.89
C LEU A 325 -3.16 18.35 15.20
N HIS A 326 -1.95 17.99 15.63
CA HIS A 326 -0.72 18.57 15.09
C HIS A 326 -0.55 18.35 13.57
N TYR A 327 -1.20 17.32 13.01
CA TYR A 327 -1.16 17.01 11.58
C TYR A 327 -2.31 17.63 10.76
N GLY A 328 -3.27 18.33 11.38
CA GLY A 328 -4.36 18.99 10.65
C GLY A 328 -5.72 18.96 11.36
N ASP A 329 -6.72 19.45 10.64
CA ASP A 329 -8.10 19.47 11.10
C ASP A 329 -8.71 18.06 11.02
N ILE A 330 -9.42 17.69 12.08
CA ILE A 330 -10.10 16.40 12.20
C ILE A 330 -11.51 16.58 12.77
N HIS A 331 -12.32 15.53 12.69
CA HIS A 331 -13.60 15.45 13.38
C HIS A 331 -13.57 14.37 14.45
N ILE A 332 -14.03 14.71 15.66
CA ILE A 332 -14.39 13.72 16.67
C ILE A 332 -15.89 13.48 16.56
N VAL A 333 -16.28 12.21 16.46
CA VAL A 333 -17.69 11.80 16.36
C VAL A 333 -18.01 10.83 17.49
N PRO A 334 -18.68 11.28 18.56
CA PRO A 334 -19.07 10.41 19.64
C PRO A 334 -20.23 9.49 19.24
N PHE A 335 -20.20 8.24 19.68
CA PHE A 335 -21.27 7.27 19.49
C PHE A 335 -21.57 6.56 20.81
N PHE A 336 -22.79 6.04 20.94
CA PHE A 336 -23.05 5.06 22.00
C PHE A 336 -22.16 3.83 21.81
N HIS A 337 -21.72 3.23 22.92
CA HIS A 337 -20.93 2.01 22.85
C HIS A 337 -21.79 0.87 22.28
N PRO A 338 -21.29 0.04 21.34
CA PRO A 338 -22.08 -1.05 20.76
C PRO A 338 -22.65 -2.03 21.81
N ALA A 339 -21.93 -2.26 22.92
CA ALA A 339 -22.46 -3.09 24.01
C ALA A 339 -23.72 -2.52 24.69
N ALA A 340 -23.87 -1.19 24.75
CA ALA A 340 -25.04 -0.55 25.36
C ALA A 340 -26.31 -0.74 24.52
N VAL A 341 -26.16 -0.93 23.21
CA VAL A 341 -27.29 -1.06 22.28
C VAL A 341 -27.75 -2.51 22.07
N LEU A 342 -27.02 -3.51 22.60
CA LEU A 342 -27.37 -4.93 22.51
C LEU A 342 -28.81 -5.22 22.97
N TYR A 343 -29.26 -4.53 24.02
CA TYR A 343 -30.55 -4.77 24.66
C TYR A 343 -31.56 -3.63 24.45
N SER A 344 -31.23 -2.64 23.60
CA SER A 344 -32.08 -1.47 23.38
C SER A 344 -32.29 -1.19 21.88
N PRO A 345 -33.43 -1.61 21.31
CA PRO A 345 -33.73 -1.39 19.89
C PRO A 345 -33.72 0.10 19.50
N SER A 346 -34.21 0.98 20.37
CA SER A 346 -34.21 2.42 20.13
C SER A 346 -32.81 3.01 20.06
N GLN A 347 -31.89 2.59 20.95
CA GLN A 347 -30.50 3.03 20.89
C GLN A 347 -29.75 2.42 19.70
N LYS A 348 -30.07 1.18 19.30
CA LYS A 348 -29.50 0.56 18.09
C LYS A 348 -29.86 1.37 16.84
N GLU A 349 -31.10 1.83 16.74
CA GLU A 349 -31.54 2.67 15.62
C GLU A 349 -30.90 4.07 15.67
N ALA A 350 -30.75 4.66 16.86
CA ALA A 350 -30.02 5.92 17.03
C ALA A 350 -28.56 5.79 16.57
N LEU A 351 -27.88 4.71 16.97
CA LEU A 351 -26.51 4.42 16.56
C LEU A 351 -26.41 4.26 15.03
N ARG A 352 -27.34 3.51 14.43
CA ARG A 352 -27.40 3.33 12.96
C ARG A 352 -27.56 4.66 12.23
N LYS A 353 -28.42 5.55 12.74
CA LYS A 353 -28.63 6.90 12.20
C LYS A 353 -27.37 7.76 12.34
N ASP A 354 -26.67 7.67 13.46
CA ASP A 354 -25.44 8.44 13.66
C ASP A 354 -24.31 7.95 12.75
N PHE A 355 -24.18 6.65 12.51
CA PHE A 355 -23.19 6.10 11.59
C PHE A 355 -23.34 6.67 10.18
N GLN A 356 -24.56 7.00 9.73
CA GLN A 356 -24.76 7.64 8.42
C GLN A 356 -24.00 8.97 8.27
N LYS A 357 -23.68 9.65 9.38
CA LYS A 357 -22.89 10.90 9.35
C LYS A 357 -21.44 10.65 8.92
N LEU A 358 -20.93 9.42 9.07
CA LEU A 358 -19.59 9.05 8.63
C LEU A 358 -19.47 8.98 7.09
N LYS A 359 -20.58 8.87 6.35
CA LYS A 359 -20.58 8.91 4.88
C LYS A 359 -20.03 10.20 4.29
N LEU A 360 -19.93 11.27 5.09
CA LEU A 360 -19.28 12.52 4.68
C LEU A 360 -17.75 12.38 4.51
N PHE A 361 -17.15 11.30 5.01
CA PHE A 361 -15.70 11.08 5.07
C PHE A 361 -15.22 9.83 4.33
N ILE A 362 -16.14 9.07 3.76
CA ILE A 362 -15.89 7.91 2.88
C ILE A 362 -15.79 8.48 1.47
#